data_AF-A0A9P5PD43-F1
#
_entry.id   AF-A0A9P5PD43-F1
#
_cell.length_a   1.000
_cell.length_b   1.000
_cell.length_c   1.000
_cell.angle_alpha   90.00
_cell.angle_beta   90.00
_cell.angle_gamma   90.00
#
_symmetry.space_group_name_H-M   'P 1'
#
loop_
_entity.id
_entity.type
_entity.pdbx_description
1 polymer ?
#
loop_
_entity_poly.entity_id
_entity_poly.type
_entity_poly.pdbx_seq_one_letter_code
_entity_poly.pdbx_strand_id
1 'polypeptide(L)'
;QKQTIASFHWAAKDHVLTWALLNEMMKPQNFKVIFGQDAGENTQKEPKIAAYKTIASDIVPEAYAANPNVSGKRCLDQGNRLVASY
;
A
#
# COMPACT_ATOMS: atom_id res chain seq x y z
N GLN A 1 16.76 -18.35 -6.49
CA GLN A 1 15.37 -18.63 -6.91
C GLN A 1 14.56 -17.34 -6.75
N LYS A 2 13.85 -16.86 -7.79
CA LYS A 2 12.88 -15.74 -7.62
C LYS A 2 11.71 -16.31 -6.80
N GLN A 3 11.57 -15.91 -5.54
CA GLN A 3 10.36 -16.22 -4.79
C GLN A 3 9.17 -15.59 -5.53
N THR A 4 8.30 -16.44 -6.05
CA THR A 4 7.05 -16.01 -6.69
C THR A 4 6.09 -15.58 -5.59
N ILE A 5 5.99 -14.28 -5.34
CA ILE A 5 4.98 -13.77 -4.40
C ILE A 5 3.62 -13.95 -5.08
N ALA A 6 2.75 -14.75 -4.45
CA ALA A 6 1.37 -14.95 -4.88
C ALA A 6 0.70 -13.59 -5.15
N SER A 7 -0.02 -13.47 -6.25
CA SER A 7 -0.75 -12.24 -6.60
C SER A 7 -1.73 -11.88 -5.48
N PHE A 8 -1.91 -10.58 -5.21
CA PHE A 8 -2.87 -10.15 -4.20
C PHE A 8 -4.26 -10.18 -4.83
N HIS A 9 -5.14 -11.02 -4.28
CA HIS A 9 -6.52 -11.11 -4.73
C HIS A 9 -7.37 -10.00 -4.10
N TRP A 10 -7.19 -8.76 -4.58
CA TRP A 10 -7.84 -7.56 -4.04
C TRP A 10 -9.38 -7.60 -4.01
N ALA A 11 -9.98 -8.35 -4.94
CA ALA A 11 -11.43 -8.53 -5.07
C ALA A 11 -11.96 -9.83 -4.41
N ALA A 12 -11.10 -10.65 -3.83
CA ALA A 12 -11.56 -11.85 -3.12
C ALA A 12 -12.23 -11.47 -1.80
N LYS A 13 -13.17 -12.32 -1.35
CA LYS A 13 -13.87 -12.22 -0.06
C LYS A 13 -14.37 -10.79 0.19
N ASP A 14 -15.31 -10.33 -0.63
CA ASP A 14 -15.96 -9.02 -0.47
C ASP A 14 -14.99 -7.84 -0.31
N HIS A 15 -13.87 -7.87 -1.05
CA HIS A 15 -12.87 -6.83 -1.05
C HIS A 15 -12.19 -6.60 0.33
N VAL A 16 -12.17 -7.60 1.22
CA VAL A 16 -11.56 -7.49 2.57
C VAL A 16 -10.17 -6.87 2.54
N LEU A 17 -9.31 -7.29 1.60
CA LEU A 17 -7.96 -6.76 1.50
C LEU A 17 -7.92 -5.29 1.02
N THR A 18 -8.88 -4.90 0.18
CA THR A 18 -9.03 -3.50 -0.26
C THR A 18 -9.48 -2.61 0.90
N TRP A 19 -10.43 -3.09 1.72
CA TRP A 19 -10.85 -2.38 2.94
C TRP A 19 -9.74 -2.28 3.98
N ALA A 20 -8.94 -3.35 4.16
CA ALA A 20 -7.78 -3.32 5.03
C ALA A 20 -6.75 -2.27 4.56
N LEU A 21 -6.46 -2.22 3.25
CA LEU A 21 -5.59 -1.21 2.66
C LEU A 21 -6.12 0.21 2.89
N LEU A 22 -7.41 0.46 2.63
CA LEU A 22 -8.03 1.78 2.84
C LEU A 22 -7.96 2.19 4.32
N ASN A 23 -8.28 1.30 5.25
CA ASN A 23 -8.21 1.58 6.68
C ASN A 23 -6.79 1.97 7.12
N GLU A 24 -5.78 1.27 6.62
CA GLU A 24 -4.37 1.59 6.91
C GLU A 24 -3.94 2.93 6.28
N MET A 25 -4.36 3.21 5.05
CA MET A 25 -4.08 4.48 4.37
C MET A 25 -4.69 5.68 5.11
N MET A 26 -5.82 5.49 5.77
CA MET A 26 -6.54 6.52 6.51
C MET A 26 -6.00 6.77 7.92
N LYS A 27 -5.11 5.93 8.45
CA LYS A 27 -4.48 6.18 9.75
C LYS A 27 -3.65 7.46 9.70
N PRO A 28 -3.69 8.33 10.73
CA PRO A 28 -3.04 9.66 10.69
C PRO A 28 -1.57 9.64 10.24
N GLN A 29 -0.79 8.66 10.71
CA GLN A 29 0.63 8.50 10.37
C GLN A 29 0.88 8.17 8.90
N ASN A 30 -0.04 7.44 8.25
CA ASN A 30 0.05 7.07 6.84
C ASN A 30 -0.61 8.13 5.97
N PHE A 31 -1.74 8.68 6.43
CA PHE A 31 -2.54 9.65 5.70
C PHE A 31 -1.72 10.89 5.33
N LYS A 32 -0.97 11.47 6.28
CA LYS A 32 -0.09 12.62 6.00
C LYS A 32 1.00 12.28 4.98
N VAL A 33 1.56 11.07 4.99
CA VAL A 33 2.63 10.67 4.05
C VAL A 33 2.07 10.34 2.66
N ILE A 34 0.87 9.75 2.60
CA ILE A 34 0.24 9.28 1.37
C ILE A 34 -0.50 10.42 0.65
N PHE A 35 -1.22 11.25 1.40
CA PHE A 35 -2.11 12.29 0.91
C PHE A 35 -1.68 13.71 1.27
N GLY A 36 -0.81 13.89 2.27
CA GLY A 36 -0.33 15.20 2.66
C GLY A 36 0.46 15.85 1.54
N GLN A 37 -0.13 16.88 0.95
CA GLN A 37 0.54 17.92 0.21
C GLN A 37 0.45 19.17 1.08
N ASP A 38 1.58 19.64 1.61
CA ASP A 38 1.70 21.07 1.86
C ASP A 38 1.83 21.75 0.48
N ALA A 39 1.14 22.87 0.29
CA ALA A 39 1.12 23.58 -1.00
C ALA A 39 2.56 23.95 -1.40
N GLY A 40 3.11 23.23 -2.39
CA GLY A 40 4.49 23.43 -2.88
C GLY A 40 5.45 22.28 -2.58
N GLU A 41 5.11 21.32 -1.73
CA GLU A 41 5.93 20.13 -1.49
C GLU A 41 5.44 18.94 -2.33
N ASN A 42 6.24 18.55 -3.33
CA ASN A 42 6.11 17.23 -3.92
C ASN A 42 6.46 16.21 -2.84
N THR A 43 5.46 15.49 -2.32
CA THR A 43 5.75 14.26 -1.56
C THR A 43 6.54 13.35 -2.49
N GLN A 44 7.84 13.21 -2.21
CA GLN A 44 8.75 12.44 -3.04
C GLN A 44 8.24 10.99 -3.16
N LYS A 45 8.51 10.31 -4.28
CA LYS A 45 8.03 8.95 -4.50
C LYS A 45 8.54 7.95 -3.44
N GLU A 46 9.69 8.25 -2.82
CA GLU A 46 10.33 7.44 -1.78
C GLU A 46 9.59 7.38 -0.43
N PRO A 47 9.15 8.49 0.19
CA PRO A 47 8.37 8.42 1.42
C PRO A 47 7.03 7.69 1.25
N LYS A 48 6.38 7.78 0.07
CA LYS A 48 5.16 7.03 -0.20
C LYS A 48 5.38 5.53 -0.24
N ILE A 49 6.41 5.04 -0.95
CA ILE A 49 6.68 3.58 -1.00
C ILE A 49 7.06 3.02 0.37
N ALA A 50 7.72 3.82 1.24
CA ALA A 50 8.01 3.42 2.62
C ALA A 50 6.74 3.25 3.46
N ALA A 51 5.77 4.17 3.33
CA ALA A 51 4.47 4.02 3.97
C ALA A 51 3.75 2.75 3.50
N TYR A 52 3.69 2.51 2.18
CA TYR A 52 3.05 1.29 1.65
C TYR A 52 3.77 -0.01 1.99
N LYS A 53 5.08 0.00 2.26
CA LYS A 53 5.78 -1.16 2.82
C LYS A 53 5.33 -1.45 4.25
N THR A 54 5.16 -0.42 5.08
CA THR A 54 4.65 -0.57 6.45
C THR A 54 3.22 -1.09 6.43
N ILE A 55 2.38 -0.56 5.55
CA ILE A 55 1.02 -1.07 5.36
C ILE A 55 1.05 -2.54 4.92
N ALA A 56 1.95 -2.91 3.99
CA ALA A 56 2.08 -4.28 3.52
C ALA A 56 2.53 -5.26 4.61
N SER A 57 3.36 -4.85 5.58
CA SER A 57 3.71 -5.72 6.71
C SER A 57 2.51 -6.03 7.59
N ASP A 58 1.54 -5.12 7.65
CA ASP A 58 0.36 -5.28 8.51
C ASP A 58 -0.75 -6.08 7.83
N ILE A 59 -1.04 -5.79 6.55
CA ILE A 59 -2.20 -6.40 5.85
C ILE A 59 -1.87 -7.70 5.10
N VAL A 60 -0.59 -7.93 4.77
CA VAL A 60 -0.12 -9.12 4.05
C VAL A 60 1.24 -9.61 4.59
N PRO A 61 1.33 -9.96 5.89
CA PRO A 61 2.59 -10.27 6.55
C PRO A 61 3.38 -11.41 5.88
N GLU A 62 2.69 -12.45 5.39
CA GLU A 62 3.34 -13.58 4.70
C GLU A 62 3.99 -13.16 3.37
N ALA A 63 3.28 -12.36 2.57
CA ALA A 63 3.82 -11.85 1.32
C ALA A 63 4.92 -10.80 1.56
N TYR A 64 4.79 -10.02 2.64
CA TYR A 64 5.81 -9.08 3.06
C TYR A 64 7.10 -9.80 3.48
N ALA A 65 7.00 -10.84 4.30
CA ALA A 65 8.14 -11.66 4.71
C ALA A 65 8.84 -12.32 3.51
N ALA A 66 8.07 -12.71 2.48
CA ALA A 66 8.64 -13.24 1.25
C ALA A 66 9.43 -12.19 0.46
N ASN A 67 8.86 -11.01 0.20
CA ASN A 67 9.61 -9.89 -0.39
C ASN A 67 8.91 -8.54 -0.13
N PRO A 68 9.47 -7.71 0.77
CA PRO A 68 8.90 -6.43 1.18
C PRO A 68 8.74 -5.42 0.04
N ASN A 69 9.66 -5.43 -0.93
CA ASN A 69 9.68 -4.46 -2.03
C ASN A 69 8.50 -4.65 -2.97
N VAL A 70 8.25 -5.90 -3.38
CA VAL A 70 7.14 -6.22 -4.28
C VAL A 70 5.80 -6.08 -3.55
N SER A 71 5.71 -6.49 -2.28
CA SER A 71 4.48 -6.36 -1.49
C SER A 71 4.09 -4.90 -1.24
N GLY A 72 5.05 -4.05 -0.86
CA GLY A 72 4.83 -2.61 -0.74
C GLY A 72 4.46 -1.97 -2.08
N LYS A 73 5.13 -2.36 -3.18
CA LYS A 73 4.82 -1.85 -4.52
C LYS A 73 3.41 -2.20 -4.98
N ARG A 74 2.95 -3.43 -4.73
CA ARG A 74 1.56 -3.85 -5.03
C ARG A 74 0.52 -3.07 -4.24
N CYS A 75 0.78 -2.80 -2.96
CA CYS A 75 -0.10 -1.96 -2.15
C CYS A 75 -0.12 -0.51 -2.66
N LEU A 76 1.03 0.04 -3.06
CA LEU A 76 1.11 1.37 -3.68
C LEU A 76 0.31 1.43 -4.99
N ASP A 77 0.47 0.45 -5.87
CA ASP A 77 -0.23 0.42 -7.17
C ASP A 77 -1.76 0.33 -6.98
N GLN A 78 -2.21 -0.50 -6.04
CA GLN A 78 -3.62 -0.58 -5.71
C GLN A 78 -4.13 0.70 -5.03
N GLY A 79 -3.38 1.28 -4.10
CA GLY A 79 -3.72 2.54 -3.44
C GLY A 79 -3.88 3.68 -4.45
N ASN A 80 -2.93 3.82 -5.38
CA ASN A 80 -3.03 4.80 -6.47
C ASN A 80 -4.25 4.57 -7.37
N ARG A 81 -4.58 3.29 -7.66
CA ARG A 81 -5.78 2.95 -8.43
C ARG A 81 -7.07 3.37 -7.71
N LEU A 82 -7.15 3.13 -6.41
CA LEU A 82 -8.30 3.53 -5.58
C LEU A 82 -8.45 5.05 -5.54
N VAL A 83 -7.35 5.78 -5.37
CA VAL A 83 -7.36 7.25 -5.38
C VAL A 83 -7.75 7.80 -6.74
N ALA A 84 -7.27 7.23 -7.84
CA ALA A 84 -7.62 7.68 -9.19
C ALA A 84 -9.07 7.37 -9.60
N SER A 85 -9.77 6.50 -8.86
CA SER A 85 -11.16 6.12 -9.15
C SER A 85 -12.22 7.01 -8.50
N TYR A 86 -11.80 8.00 -7.69
CA TYR A 86 -12.66 8.98 -7.02
C TYR A 86 -12.14 10.40 -7.26
#